data_AF-A0A7J2IVI1-F1
#
_entry.id   AF-A0A7J2IVI1-F1
#
_cell.length_a   1.000
_cell.length_b   1.000
_cell.length_c   1.000
_cell.angle_alpha   90.00
_cell.angle_beta   90.00
_cell.angle_gamma   90.00
#
_symmetry.space_group_name_H-M   'P 1'
#
loop_
_entity.id
_entity.type
_entity.pdbx_description
1 polymer ?
#
loop_
_entity_poly.entity_id
_entity_poly.type
_entity_poly.pdbx_seq_one_letter_code
_entity_poly.pdbx_strand_id
1 'polypeptide(L)'
;MERERAWLDVALFRCPSCGRLYAEASWYAVELGCEIECGSCGTSFNPRETLLDRVMLEFEVSGGRAIGVSIVEHLLEREKGA
;
A
#
# COMPACT_ATOMS: atom_id res chain seq x y z
N MET A 1 18.88 -1.27 24.24
CA MET A 1 18.66 -1.74 22.86
C MET A 1 18.48 -0.51 22.01
N GLU A 2 19.20 -0.42 20.89
CA GLU A 2 19.08 0.70 19.96
C GLU A 2 17.70 0.68 19.29
N ARG A 3 17.12 1.86 19.12
CA ARG A 3 15.84 2.05 18.43
C ARG A 3 16.12 2.62 17.06
N GLU A 4 15.62 1.94 16.05
CA GLU A 4 15.76 2.30 14.65
C GLU A 4 14.40 2.64 14.04
N ARG A 5 14.42 3.33 12.91
CA ARG A 5 13.22 3.63 12.12
C ARG A 5 13.37 3.00 10.75
N ALA A 6 12.27 2.46 10.24
CA ALA A 6 12.16 1.94 8.88
C ALA A 6 10.88 2.48 8.23
N TRP A 7 10.83 2.52 6.90
CA TRP A 7 9.70 3.09 6.18
C TRP A 7 9.20 2.16 5.09
N LEU A 8 7.89 2.19 4.83
CA LEU A 8 7.26 1.47 3.74
C LEU A 8 6.19 2.34 3.08
N ASP A 9 6.33 2.51 1.78
CA ASP A 9 5.32 3.12 0.94
C ASP A 9 4.28 2.05 0.56
N VAL A 10 3.05 2.22 1.05
CA VAL A 10 1.95 1.26 0.91
C VAL A 10 0.85 1.82 0.03
N ALA A 11 0.50 1.09 -1.01
CA ALA A 11 -0.65 1.31 -1.86
C ALA A 11 -1.85 0.53 -1.32
N LEU A 12 -2.97 1.24 -1.14
CA LEU A 12 -4.27 0.66 -0.84
C LEU A 12 -5.11 0.68 -2.10
N PHE A 13 -5.67 -0.46 -2.48
CA PHE A 13 -6.54 -0.59 -3.64
C PHE A 13 -7.60 -1.67 -3.41
N ARG A 14 -8.60 -1.72 -4.29
CA ARG A 14 -9.69 -2.70 -4.20
C ARG A 14 -9.81 -3.51 -5.47
N CYS A 15 -10.09 -4.80 -5.34
CA CYS A 15 -10.53 -5.60 -6.47
C CYS A 15 -11.79 -4.96 -7.08
N PRO A 16 -11.80 -4.65 -8.39
CA PRO A 16 -12.94 -3.98 -9.03
C PRO A 16 -14.16 -4.90 -9.14
N SER A 17 -13.96 -6.23 -9.09
CA SER A 17 -15.01 -7.23 -9.24
C SER A 17 -15.74 -7.53 -7.93
N CYS A 18 -15.01 -7.95 -6.89
CA CYS A 18 -15.62 -8.38 -5.61
C CYS A 18 -15.43 -7.37 -4.46
N GLY A 19 -14.65 -6.32 -4.67
CA GLY A 19 -14.43 -5.27 -3.67
C GLY A 19 -13.42 -5.59 -2.56
N ARG A 20 -12.73 -6.74 -2.60
CA ARG A 20 -11.68 -7.09 -1.63
C ARG A 20 -10.59 -6.02 -1.59
N LEU A 21 -10.23 -5.57 -0.38
CA LEU A 21 -9.16 -4.61 -0.16
C LEU A 21 -7.79 -5.28 -0.11
N TYR A 22 -6.79 -4.55 -0.58
CA TYR A 22 -5.39 -4.92 -0.57
C TYR A 22 -4.56 -3.77 -0.02
N ALA A 23 -3.48 -4.13 0.67
CA ALA A 23 -2.40 -3.25 1.07
C ALA A 23 -1.10 -3.91 0.58
N GLU A 24 -0.36 -3.21 -0.27
CA GLU A 24 0.84 -3.75 -0.93
C GLU A 24 1.91 -2.66 -1.03
N ALA A 25 3.18 -3.05 -1.14
CA ALA A 25 4.25 -2.13 -1.45
C ALA A 25 3.94 -1.38 -2.77
N SER A 26 3.91 -0.04 -2.70
CA SER A 26 3.56 0.81 -3.83
C SER A 26 4.45 0.58 -5.05
N TRP A 27 5.71 0.20 -4.84
CA TRP A 27 6.62 -0.13 -5.93
C TRP A 27 6.10 -1.29 -6.79
N TYR A 28 5.54 -2.34 -6.18
CA TYR A 28 5.00 -3.48 -6.92
C TYR A 28 3.65 -3.15 -7.55
N ALA A 29 2.74 -2.55 -6.77
CA ALA A 29 1.37 -2.31 -7.20
C ALA A 29 1.22 -1.14 -8.19
N VAL A 30 2.05 -0.11 -8.07
CA VAL A 30 1.89 1.16 -8.79
C VAL A 30 3.02 1.42 -9.76
N GLU A 31 4.27 1.35 -9.30
CA GLU A 31 5.43 1.75 -10.12
C GLU A 31 5.77 0.69 -11.18
N LEU A 32 5.80 -0.59 -10.79
CA LEU A 32 5.96 -1.70 -11.74
C LEU A 32 4.68 -1.94 -12.55
N GLY A 33 3.51 -1.62 -11.96
CA GLY A 33 2.21 -1.67 -12.63
C GLY A 33 1.79 -3.09 -13.06
N CYS A 34 2.22 -4.13 -12.35
CA CYS A 34 1.87 -5.51 -12.66
C CYS A 34 0.37 -5.76 -12.52
N GLU A 35 -0.20 -6.53 -13.45
CA GLU A 35 -1.50 -7.16 -13.20
C GLU A 35 -1.37 -8.18 -12.07
N ILE A 36 -2.39 -8.21 -11.21
CA ILE A 36 -2.49 -9.18 -10.13
C ILE A 36 -3.80 -9.96 -10.26
N GLU A 37 -3.81 -11.19 -9.80
CA GLU A 37 -5.02 -11.99 -9.68
C GLU A 37 -5.65 -11.81 -8.29
N CYS A 38 -6.95 -11.50 -8.24
CA CYS A 38 -7.66 -11.45 -6.98
C CYS A 38 -7.76 -12.85 -6.37
N GLY A 39 -7.00 -13.11 -5.30
CA GLY A 39 -7.10 -14.35 -4.53
C GLY A 39 -8.45 -14.60 -3.81
N SER A 40 -9.51 -13.86 -4.13
CA SER A 40 -10.89 -14.15 -3.69
C SER A 40 -11.83 -14.56 -4.82
N CYS A 41 -11.74 -13.92 -5.99
CA CYS A 41 -12.67 -14.13 -7.10
C CYS A 41 -11.98 -14.49 -8.42
N GLY A 42 -10.64 -14.57 -8.44
CA GLY A 42 -9.85 -14.93 -9.62
C GLY A 42 -9.77 -13.86 -10.70
N THR A 43 -10.35 -12.66 -10.48
CA THR A 43 -10.28 -11.58 -11.47
C THR A 43 -8.87 -10.99 -11.51
N SER A 44 -8.26 -10.92 -12.69
CA SER A 44 -7.03 -10.18 -12.93
C SER A 44 -7.30 -8.69 -13.15
N PHE A 45 -6.49 -7.82 -12.57
CA PHE A 45 -6.63 -6.36 -12.70
C PHE A 45 -5.32 -5.63 -12.39
N ASN A 46 -5.19 -4.40 -12.87
CA ASN A 46 -4.09 -3.51 -12.52
C ASN A 46 -4.42 -2.73 -11.23
N PRO A 47 -3.64 -2.86 -10.13
CA PRO A 47 -3.89 -2.13 -8.89
C PRO A 47 -3.91 -0.61 -9.06
N ARG A 48 -3.11 -0.06 -9.97
CA ARG A 48 -3.00 1.40 -10.21
C ARG A 48 -4.34 2.03 -10.58
N GLU A 49 -5.19 1.33 -11.31
CA GLU A 49 -6.50 1.82 -11.75
C GLU A 49 -7.56 1.81 -10.65
N THR A 50 -7.27 1.11 -9.55
CA THR A 50 -8.20 0.91 -8.43
C THR A 50 -7.64 1.40 -7.10
N LEU A 51 -6.61 2.26 -7.17
CA LEU A 51 -5.99 2.90 -6.02
C LEU A 51 -7.01 3.74 -5.25
N LEU A 52 -6.96 3.60 -3.93
CA LEU A 52 -7.79 4.32 -2.98
C LEU A 52 -6.95 5.31 -2.17
N ASP A 53 -5.75 4.90 -1.79
CA ASP A 53 -4.80 5.70 -1.02
C ASP A 53 -3.38 5.18 -1.23
N ARG A 54 -2.39 6.00 -0.91
CA ARG A 54 -0.98 5.65 -0.87
C ARG A 54 -0.42 6.33 0.36
N VAL A 55 0.13 5.56 1.30
CA VAL A 55 0.59 6.08 2.58
C VAL A 55 2.03 5.69 2.84
N MET A 56 2.79 6.59 3.45
CA MET A 56 4.08 6.24 4.02
C MET A 56 3.87 5.75 5.46
N LEU A 57 4.23 4.51 5.71
CA LEU A 57 4.31 3.95 7.06
C LEU A 57 5.71 4.14 7.60
N GLU A 58 5.80 4.46 8.89
CA GLU A 58 7.03 4.40 9.65
C GLU A 58 6.91 3.31 10.71
N PHE A 59 7.93 2.46 10.80
CA PHE A 59 8.10 1.43 11.81
C PHE A 59 9.14 1.86 12.83
N GLU A 60 8.79 1.75 14.10
CA GLU A 60 9.77 1.75 15.19
C GLU A 60 10.30 0.33 15.37
N VAL A 61 11.62 0.15 15.34
CA VAL A 61 12.28 -1.16 15.41
C VAL A 61 13.20 -1.21 16.61
N SER A 62 13.12 -2.29 17.39
CA SER A 62 14.04 -2.56 18.51
C SER A 62 14.42 -4.03 18.51
N GLY A 63 15.72 -4.32 18.48
CA GLY A 63 16.24 -5.69 18.41
C GLY A 63 15.81 -6.43 17.15
N GLY A 64 15.74 -5.75 16.01
CA GLY A 64 15.35 -6.32 14.71
C GLY A 64 13.87 -6.69 14.59
N ARG A 65 13.01 -6.22 15.52
CA ARG A 65 11.56 -6.43 15.46
C ARG A 65 10.83 -5.10 15.48
N ALA A 66 9.79 -4.98 14.66
CA ALA A 66 8.88 -3.84 14.73
C ALA A 66 8.14 -3.86 16.08
N ILE A 67 8.15 -2.73 16.77
CA ILE A 67 7.46 -2.52 18.05
C ILE A 67 6.36 -1.45 17.95
N GLY A 68 6.35 -0.68 16.85
CA GLY A 68 5.33 0.31 16.56
C GLY A 68 5.24 0.56 15.06
N VAL A 69 4.08 1.04 14.61
CA VAL A 69 3.85 1.49 13.23
C VAL A 69 2.91 2.69 13.24
N SER A 70 3.19 3.67 12.39
CA SER A 70 2.35 4.86 12.23
C SER A 70 2.31 5.30 10.77
N ILE A 71 1.19 5.90 10.35
CA ILE A 71 1.11 6.62 9.07
C ILE A 71 1.74 7.99 9.29
N VAL A 72 2.77 8.31 8.51
CA VAL A 72 3.47 9.60 8.60
C VAL A 72 3.11 10.53 7.44
N GLU A 73 2.60 10.00 6.33
CA GLU A 73 2.22 10.80 5.16
C GLU A 73 1.16 10.09 4.31
N HIS A 74 0.26 10.86 3.69
CA HIS A 74 -0.60 10.44 2.59
C HIS A 74 -0.02 11.00 1.28
N LEU A 75 0.41 10.11 0.39
CA LEU A 75 1.15 10.39 -0.84
C LEU A 75 0.25 10.50 -2.07
N LEU A 76 -1.00 10.07 -1.98
CA LEU A 76 -1.94 10.14 -3.09
C LEU A 76 -2.58 11.53 -3.13
N GLU A 77 -2.15 12.36 -4.08
CA GLU A 77 -2.81 13.61 -4.37
C GLU A 77 -4.21 13.31 -4.91
N ARG A 78 -5.25 13.64 -4.14
CA ARG A 78 -6.59 13.70 -4.71
C ARG A 78 -6.58 14.83 -5.74
N GLU A 79 -6.79 14.51 -7.02
CA GLU A 79 -7.13 15.53 -8.01
C GLU A 79 -8.25 16.38 -7.40
N LYS A 80 -7.96 17.65 -7.13
CA LYS A 80 -8.99 18.62 -6.79
C LYS A 80 -9.91 18.65 -7.99
N GLY A 81 -11.11 18.08 -7.84
CA GLY A 81 -12.08 17.91 -8.92
C GLY A 81 -12.16 19.15 -9.82
N ALA A 82 -11.96 18.91 -11.11
CA ALA A 82 -12.30 19.85 -12.18
C ALA A 82 -13.82 19.92 -12.37
#